data_AF-A0A8K0CDF1-F1
#
_entry.id   AF-A0A8K0CDF1-F1
#
_cell.length_a   1.000
_cell.length_b   1.000
_cell.length_c   1.000
_cell.angle_alpha   90.00
_cell.angle_beta   90.00
_cell.angle_gamma   90.00
#
_symmetry.space_group_name_H-M   'P 1'
#
loop_
_entity.id
_entity.type
_entity.pdbx_description
1 polymer ?
#
loop_
_entity_poly.entity_id
_entity_poly.type
_entity_poly.pdbx_seq_one_letter_code
_entity_poly.pdbx_strand_id
1 'polypeptide(L)'
;MSSKLQVLSLYRLLIRESKKFPSYNFRNYALRRIRDSFKENKSLTDQIQIKQQINKGYDNLEIIKRQVLIGNLYKTDKLVIENVNFKT
;
A
#
# COMPACT_ATOMS: atom_id res chain seq x y z
N MET A 1 1.41 19.10 15.26
CA MET A 1 2.71 18.60 14.79
C MET A 1 2.57 17.13 14.40
N SER A 2 2.62 16.80 13.11
CA SER A 2 2.78 15.39 12.70
C SER A 2 4.23 14.97 12.91
N SER A 3 4.44 13.88 13.62
CA SER A 3 5.77 13.34 13.86
C SER A 3 6.27 12.61 12.61
N LYS A 4 7.52 12.88 12.19
CA LYS A 4 8.22 12.12 11.13
C LYS A 4 8.14 10.60 11.37
N LEU A 5 8.13 10.17 12.63
CA LEU A 5 7.98 8.76 13.01
C LEU A 5 6.59 8.21 12.66
N GLN A 6 5.53 9.02 12.85
CA GLN A 6 4.16 8.63 12.51
C GLN A 6 4.02 8.38 11.00
N VAL A 7 4.55 9.27 10.18
CA VAL A 7 4.53 9.14 8.70
C VAL A 7 5.27 7.87 8.26
N LEU A 8 6.47 7.63 8.80
CA LEU A 8 7.25 6.43 8.48
C LEU A 8 6.60 5.14 8.97
N SER A 9 5.95 5.17 10.13
CA SER A 9 5.18 4.04 10.66
C SER A 9 4.01 3.70 9.73
N LEU A 10 3.22 4.71 9.35
CA LEU A 10 2.10 4.55 8.42
C LEU A 10 2.54 4.00 7.06
N TYR A 11 3.64 4.52 6.50
CA TYR A 11 4.24 4.00 5.27
C TYR A 11 4.56 2.50 5.38
N ARG A 12 5.23 2.08 6.46
CA ARG A 12 5.58 0.67 6.69
C ARG A 12 4.35 -0.21 6.84
N LEU A 13 3.32 0.27 7.53
CA LEU A 13 2.04 -0.44 7.68
C LEU A 13 1.36 -0.64 6.31
N LEU A 14 1.24 0.42 5.52
CA LEU A 14 0.63 0.36 4.19
C LEU A 14 1.36 -0.61 3.26
N ILE A 15 2.69 -0.57 3.22
CA ILE A 15 3.51 -1.50 2.44
C ILE A 15 3.34 -2.94 2.94
N ARG A 16 3.32 -3.15 4.26
CA ARG A 16 3.17 -4.49 4.86
C ARG A 16 1.82 -5.11 4.53
N GLU A 17 0.73 -4.36 4.69
CA GLU A 17 -0.61 -4.84 4.37
C GLU A 17 -0.78 -5.07 2.86
N SER A 18 -0.24 -4.18 2.02
CA SER A 18 -0.33 -4.34 0.56
C SER A 18 0.39 -5.58 0.03
N LYS A 19 1.47 -6.02 0.69
CA LYS A 19 2.14 -7.29 0.33
C LYS A 19 1.28 -8.53 0.54
N LYS A 20 0.24 -8.44 1.38
CA LYS A 20 -0.66 -9.56 1.68
C LYS A 20 -1.74 -9.78 0.63
N PHE A 21 -1.87 -8.89 -0.36
CA PHE A 21 -2.80 -9.10 -1.48
C PHE A 21 -2.43 -10.39 -2.21
N PRO A 22 -3.37 -11.34 -2.41
CA PRO A 22 -3.09 -12.55 -3.16
C PRO A 22 -2.96 -12.27 -4.66
N SER A 23 -3.79 -11.38 -5.19
CA SER A 23 -3.73 -10.92 -6.59
C SER A 23 -2.44 -10.13 -6.88
N TYR A 24 -1.68 -10.58 -7.88
CA TYR A 24 -0.46 -9.92 -8.36
C TYR A 24 -0.70 -8.45 -8.74
N ASN A 25 -1.76 -8.19 -9.50
CA ASN A 25 -2.05 -6.86 -10.03
C ASN A 25 -2.33 -5.88 -8.90
N PHE A 26 -3.17 -6.28 -7.94
CA PHE A 26 -3.50 -5.43 -6.78
C PHE A 26 -2.30 -5.23 -5.85
N ARG A 27 -1.53 -6.28 -5.59
CA ARG A 27 -0.30 -6.20 -4.78
C ARG A 27 0.68 -5.20 -5.38
N ASN A 28 1.01 -5.31 -6.66
CA ASN A 28 1.97 -4.43 -7.31
C ASN A 28 1.46 -3.00 -7.50
N TYR A 29 0.18 -2.85 -7.88
CA TYR A 29 -0.44 -1.54 -7.98
C TYR A 29 -0.41 -0.80 -6.64
N ALA A 30 -0.86 -1.44 -5.56
CA ALA A 30 -0.91 -0.82 -4.24
C ALA A 30 0.49 -0.42 -3.77
N LEU A 31 1.49 -1.31 -3.90
CA LEU A 31 2.87 -1.02 -3.55
C LEU A 31 3.45 0.17 -4.33
N ARG A 32 3.20 0.24 -5.64
CA ARG A 32 3.62 1.37 -6.48
C ARG A 32 2.92 2.65 -6.05
N ARG A 33 1.58 2.63 -5.94
CA ARG A 33 0.80 3.83 -5.61
C ARG A 33 1.15 4.40 -4.23
N ILE A 34 1.41 3.55 -3.24
CA ILE A 34 1.87 3.98 -1.92
C ILE A 34 3.24 4.66 -2.03
N ARG A 35 4.21 4.05 -2.73
CA ARG A 35 5.54 4.66 -2.91
C ARG A 35 5.47 6.02 -3.60
N ASP A 36 4.73 6.08 -4.70
CA ASP A 36 4.59 7.30 -5.50
C ASP A 36 3.92 8.40 -4.68
N SER A 37 2.81 8.08 -3.99
CA SER A 37 2.11 9.06 -3.16
C SER A 37 2.97 9.61 -2.01
N PHE A 38 3.79 8.77 -1.35
CA PHE A 38 4.70 9.27 -0.31
C PHE A 38 5.87 10.08 -0.89
N LYS A 39 6.30 9.78 -2.12
CA LYS A 39 7.35 10.54 -2.82
C LYS A 39 6.83 11.90 -3.29
N GLU A 40 5.65 11.94 -3.90
CA GLU A 40 4.93 13.16 -4.33
C GLU A 40 4.74 14.13 -3.15
N ASN A 41 4.40 13.60 -1.97
CA ASN A 41 4.11 14.39 -0.77
C ASN A 41 5.35 14.69 0.10
N LYS A 42 6.56 14.31 -0.32
CA LYS A 42 7.78 14.42 0.52
C LYS A 42 8.14 15.87 0.88
N SER A 43 7.86 16.81 -0.02
CA SER A 43 8.20 18.23 0.12
C SER A 43 7.05 19.09 0.68
N LEU A 44 5.94 18.47 1.10
CA LEU A 44 4.86 19.20 1.76
C LEU A 44 5.32 19.79 3.09
N THR A 45 5.06 21.07 3.28
CA THR A 45 5.38 21.83 4.50
C THR A 45 4.14 22.31 5.25
N ASP A 46 3.01 22.44 4.56
CA ASP A 46 1.73 22.82 5.16
C ASP A 46 1.22 21.73 6.11
N GLN A 47 1.14 22.08 7.40
CA GLN A 47 0.75 21.15 8.46
C GLN A 47 -0.69 20.63 8.31
N ILE A 48 -1.60 21.43 7.74
CA ILE A 48 -3.00 21.03 7.54
C ILE A 48 -3.04 19.96 6.46
N GLN A 49 -2.37 20.18 5.33
CA GLN A 49 -2.28 19.21 4.24
C GLN A 49 -1.58 17.93 4.67
N ILE A 50 -0.49 18.02 5.44
CA ILE A 50 0.19 16.83 5.99
C ILE A 50 -0.78 16.00 6.83
N LYS A 51 -1.56 16.63 7.71
CA LYS A 51 -2.54 15.93 8.55
C LYS A 51 -3.64 15.28 7.70
N GLN A 52 -4.12 15.95 6.68
CA GLN A 52 -5.12 15.40 5.74
C GLN A 52 -4.57 14.16 5.00
N GLN A 53 -3.34 14.21 4.49
CA GLN A 53 -2.74 13.06 3.81
C GLN A 53 -2.50 11.87 4.75
N ILE A 54 -2.16 12.14 6.01
CA ILE A 54 -2.00 11.09 7.03
C ILE A 54 -3.34 10.41 7.31
N ASN A 55 -4.40 11.19 7.53
CA ASN A 55 -5.75 10.64 7.76
C ASN A 55 -6.19 9.79 6.57
N LYS A 56 -6.03 10.32 5.34
CA LYS A 56 -6.29 9.57 4.11
C LYS A 56 -5.47 8.27 4.02
N GLY A 57 -4.22 8.30 4.49
CA GLY A 57 -3.38 7.11 4.56
C GLY A 57 -3.91 6.04 5.53
N TYR A 58 -4.45 6.44 6.69
CA TYR A 58 -5.11 5.51 7.61
C TYR A 58 -6.42 4.96 7.03
N ASP A 59 -7.23 5.79 6.38
CA ASP A 59 -8.45 5.33 5.69
C ASP A 59 -8.12 4.29 4.61
N ASN A 60 -7.07 4.56 3.82
CA ASN A 60 -6.57 3.62 2.82
C ASN A 60 -6.02 2.33 3.45
N LEU A 61 -5.39 2.40 4.63
CA LEU A 61 -4.91 1.21 5.34
C LEU A 61 -6.09 0.28 5.69
N GLU A 62 -7.20 0.82 6.17
CA GLU A 62 -8.40 0.03 6.49
C GLU A 62 -9.10 -0.52 5.24
N ILE A 63 -9.05 0.22 4.12
CA ILE A 63 -9.49 -0.31 2.82
C ILE A 63 -8.61 -1.49 2.40
N ILE A 64 -7.28 -1.34 2.44
CA ILE A 64 -6.33 -2.40 2.05
C ILE A 64 -6.55 -3.65 2.90
N LYS A 65 -6.68 -3.52 4.22
CA LYS A 65 -6.94 -4.68 5.11
C LYS A 65 -8.20 -5.46 4.70
N ARG A 66 -9.31 -4.75 4.45
CA ARG A 66 -10.57 -5.38 4.01
C ARG A 66 -10.43 -6.04 2.64
N GLN A 67 -9.77 -5.38 1.70
CA GLN A 67 -9.57 -5.90 0.34
C GLN A 67 -8.62 -7.10 0.33
N VAL A 68 -7.60 -7.12 1.19
CA VAL A 68 -6.72 -8.29 1.40
C VAL A 68 -7.53 -9.47 1.93
N LEU A 69 -8.40 -9.24 2.92
CA LEU A 69 -9.25 -10.28 3.48
C LEU A 69 -10.18 -10.87 2.41
N ILE A 70 -10.90 -10.03 1.68
CA ILE A 70 -11.80 -10.45 0.58
C ILE A 70 -11.01 -11.21 -0.50
N GLY A 71 -9.85 -10.68 -0.90
CA GLY A 71 -9.00 -11.33 -1.90
C GLY A 71 -8.54 -12.71 -1.46
N ASN A 72 -8.31 -12.93 -0.16
CA ASN A 72 -7.94 -14.25 0.36
C ASN A 72 -9.13 -15.23 0.42
N LEU A 73 -10.34 -14.73 0.71
CA LEU A 73 -11.57 -15.54 0.69
C LEU A 73 -11.88 -16.04 -0.73
N TYR A 74 -11.67 -15.18 -1.73
CA TYR A 74 -11.96 -15.45 -3.14
C TYR A 74 -10.69 -15.49 -3.98
N LYS A 75 -9.66 -16.19 -3.49
CA LYS A 75 -8.38 -16.31 -4.21
C LYS A 75 -8.55 -17.11 -5.50
N THR A 76 -7.83 -16.71 -6.54
CA THR A 76 -7.70 -17.46 -7.80
C THR A 76 -6.29 -18.00 -7.94
N ASP A 77 -6.07 -18.82 -8.98
CA ASP A 77 -4.73 -19.26 -9.35
C ASP A 77 -3.81 -18.08 -9.69
N LYS A 78 -2.52 -18.30 -9.47
CA LYS A 78 -1.47 -17.32 -9.77
C LYS A 78 -1.34 -17.14 -11.28
N LEU A 79 -0.92 -15.94 -11.68
CA LEU A 79 -0.63 -15.65 -13.08
C LEU A 79 0.63 -16.42 -13.53
N VAL A 80 0.73 -16.71 -14.83
CA VAL A 80 1.89 -17.38 -15.46
C VAL A 80 3.20 -16.67 -15.11
N ILE A 81 3.19 -15.33 -15.10
CA ILE A 81 4.35 -14.47 -14.79
C ILE A 81 4.80 -14.55 -13.33
N GLU A 82 4.00 -15.14 -12.43
CA GLU A 82 4.38 -15.36 -11.04
C GLU A 82 5.18 -16.66 -10.85
N ASN A 83 5.23 -17.52 -11.88
CA ASN A 83 5.95 -18.78 -11.84
C ASN A 83 7.42 -18.54 -12.21
N VAL A 84 8.30 -18.60 -11.20
CA VAL A 84 9.74 -18.34 -11.32
C VAL A 84 10.50 -19.38 -12.19
N ASN A 85 9.82 -20.45 -12.61
CA ASN A 85 10.40 -21.53 -13.40
C ASN A 85 10.32 -21.33 -14.92
N PHE A 86 9.80 -20.21 -15.42
CA PHE A 86 9.95 -19.82 -16.82
C PHE A 86 11.35 -19.25 -17.06
N LYS A 87 12.38 -20.11 -16.94
CA LYS A 87 13.66 -19.85 -17.59
C LYS A 87 13.58 -20.41 -19.00
N THR A 88 13.48 -19.52 -19.97
CA THR A 88 13.78 -19.75 -21.38
C THR A 88 15.22 -20.19 -21.57
#